data_AF-A0A842MAC4-F1
#
_entry.id   AF-A0A842MAC4-F1
#
_cell.length_a   1.000
_cell.length_b   1.000
_cell.length_c   1.000
_cell.angle_alpha   90.00
_cell.angle_beta   90.00
_cell.angle_gamma   90.00
#
_symmetry.space_group_name_H-M   'P 1'
#
loop_
_entity.id
_entity.type
_entity.pdbx_description
1 polymer ?
#
loop_
_entity_poly.entity_id
_entity_poly.type
_entity_poly.pdbx_seq_one_letter_code
_entity_poly.pdbx_strand_id
1 'polypeptide(L)'
;MKGCECSINYKPDSLEKINLDFYQKGFTDGLPIIPPTPERVERFYEYSSRSPSEVIAVLPPRNGKATNEKIAINAVMAGCPPQLMPFIEQAIIAIADEK
;
A
#
# COMPACT_ATOMS: atom_id res chain seq x y z
N MET A 1 15.63 0.62 20.40
CA MET A 1 15.76 -0.85 20.31
C MET A 1 16.91 -1.14 19.36
N LYS A 2 18.02 -1.68 19.86
CA LYS A 2 19.20 -1.98 19.05
C LYS A 2 18.83 -3.07 18.06
N GLY A 3 19.02 -2.80 16.76
CA GLY A 3 18.69 -3.71 15.68
C GLY A 3 19.44 -5.02 15.86
N CYS A 4 18.70 -6.12 15.93
CA CYS A 4 19.27 -7.43 15.60
C CYS A 4 19.69 -7.34 14.13
N GLU A 5 20.99 -7.26 13.88
CA GLU A 5 21.54 -7.56 12.55
C GLU A 5 21.31 -9.05 12.30
N CYS A 6 20.14 -9.36 11.76
CA CYS A 6 19.86 -10.69 11.27
C CYS A 6 20.72 -10.87 10.02
N SER A 7 21.89 -11.47 10.19
CA SER A 7 22.85 -11.83 9.14
C SER A 7 22.36 -13.02 8.32
N ILE A 8 21.11 -12.95 7.86
CA ILE A 8 20.54 -13.87 6.89
C ILE A 8 20.77 -13.27 5.51
N ASN A 9 21.59 -13.96 4.71
CA ASN A 9 21.88 -13.57 3.34
C ASN A 9 20.72 -14.02 2.43
N TYR A 10 19.69 -13.18 2.32
CA TYR A 10 18.60 -13.40 1.39
C TYR A 10 19.02 -13.05 -0.04
N LYS A 11 18.50 -13.79 -1.03
CA LYS A 11 18.64 -13.40 -2.44
C LYS A 11 18.02 -12.00 -2.64
N PRO A 12 18.66 -11.08 -3.41
CA PRO A 12 18.20 -9.69 -3.53
C PRO A 12 16.72 -9.51 -3.86
N ASP A 13 16.19 -10.30 -4.80
CA ASP A 13 14.79 -10.23 -5.24
C ASP A 13 13.90 -11.32 -4.62
N SER A 14 14.31 -11.88 -3.48
CA SER A 14 13.47 -12.83 -2.74
C SER A 14 12.33 -12.11 -2.05
N LEU A 15 11.20 -12.81 -1.92
CA LEU A 15 10.02 -12.30 -1.22
C LEU A 15 10.35 -11.96 0.24
N GLU A 16 11.18 -12.77 0.88
CA GLU A 16 11.64 -12.60 2.26
C GLU A 16 12.47 -11.33 2.41
N LYS A 17 13.41 -11.05 1.49
CA LYS A 17 14.22 -9.82 1.52
C LYS A 17 13.35 -8.59 1.36
N ILE A 18 12.42 -8.61 0.40
CA ILE A 18 11.50 -7.49 0.14
C ILE A 18 10.65 -7.22 1.38
N ASN A 19 10.07 -8.26 1.99
CA ASN A 19 9.28 -8.14 3.20
C ASN A 19 10.09 -7.57 4.37
N LEU A 20 11.31 -8.06 4.57
CA LEU A 20 12.20 -7.55 5.60
C LEU A 20 12.53 -6.06 5.38
N ASP A 21 12.81 -5.65 4.14
CA ASP A 21 13.14 -4.26 3.83
C ASP A 21 11.96 -3.31 4.05
N PHE A 22 10.75 -3.73 3.67
CA PHE A 22 9.54 -2.95 3.89
C PHE A 22 9.23 -2.83 5.39
N TYR A 23 9.41 -3.93 6.14
CA TYR A 23 9.25 -3.92 7.59
C TYR A 23 10.27 -2.99 8.26
N GLN A 24 11.55 -3.07 7.89
CA GLN A 24 12.61 -2.22 8.47
C GLN A 24 12.41 -0.73 8.17
N LYS A 25 11.80 -0.40 7.03
CA LYS A 25 11.41 0.98 6.68
C LYS A 25 10.14 1.46 7.39
N GLY A 26 9.44 0.58 8.12
CA GLY A 26 8.17 0.90 8.77
C GLY A 26 7.02 1.11 7.78
N PHE A 27 7.07 0.43 6.62
CA PHE A 27 6.04 0.50 5.58
C PHE A 27 4.94 -0.56 5.74
N THR A 28 5.10 -1.48 6.69
CA THR A 28 4.09 -2.50 7.00
C THR A 28 3.62 -2.36 8.44
N ASP A 29 2.48 -2.97 8.75
CA ASP A 29 1.92 -3.11 10.09
C ASP A 29 2.58 -4.23 10.93
N GLY A 30 3.64 -4.86 10.39
CA GLY A 30 4.30 -6.02 10.96
C GLY A 30 3.94 -7.34 10.28
N LEU A 31 2.91 -7.36 9.42
CA LEU A 31 2.59 -8.52 8.59
C LEU A 31 3.38 -8.51 7.27
N PRO A 32 3.54 -9.69 6.63
CA PRO A 32 4.04 -9.77 5.27
C PRO A 32 3.10 -9.08 4.28
N ILE A 33 3.68 -8.51 3.23
CA ILE A 33 2.99 -7.86 2.13
C ILE A 33 3.13 -8.67 0.83
N ILE A 34 2.19 -8.42 -0.08
CA ILE A 34 2.42 -8.71 -1.50
C ILE A 34 3.20 -7.54 -2.11
N PRO A 35 4.37 -7.77 -2.73
CA PRO A 35 5.16 -6.68 -3.31
C PRO A 35 4.36 -5.89 -4.36
N PRO A 36 4.22 -4.57 -4.21
CA PRO A 36 3.44 -3.74 -5.13
C PRO A 36 4.22 -3.46 -6.41
N THR A 37 4.21 -4.41 -7.35
CA THR A 37 4.80 -4.22 -8.68
C THR A 37 3.92 -3.31 -9.52
N PRO A 38 4.50 -2.55 -10.49
CA PRO A 38 3.71 -1.69 -11.38
C PRO A 38 2.53 -2.41 -12.02
N GLU A 39 2.75 -3.61 -12.57
CA GLU A 39 1.70 -4.43 -13.18
C GLU A 39 0.54 -4.76 -12.21
N ARG A 40 0.84 -5.03 -10.93
CA ARG A 40 -0.21 -5.31 -9.93
C ARG A 40 -1.01 -4.06 -9.61
N VAL A 41 -0.36 -2.90 -9.55
CA VAL A 41 -1.00 -1.61 -9.27
C VAL A 41 -1.85 -1.17 -10.46
N GLU A 42 -1.35 -1.34 -11.69
CA GLU A 42 -2.08 -1.00 -12.93
C GLU A 42 -3.41 -1.74 -13.03
N ARG A 43 -3.47 -3.01 -12.61
CA ARG A 43 -4.73 -3.78 -12.56
C ARG A 43 -5.80 -3.14 -11.68
N PHE A 44 -5.44 -2.38 -10.65
CA PHE A 44 -6.42 -1.66 -9.83
C PHE A 44 -7.00 -0.45 -10.58
N TYR A 45 -6.22 0.18 -11.45
CA TYR A 45 -6.70 1.31 -12.25
C TYR A 45 -7.78 0.88 -13.26
N GLU A 46 -7.75 -0.37 -13.74
CA GLU A 46 -8.81 -0.92 -14.61
C GLU A 46 -10.20 -0.92 -13.94
N TYR A 47 -10.24 -0.96 -12.60
CA TYR A 47 -11.47 -0.92 -11.81
C TYR A 47 -11.80 0.47 -11.25
N SER A 48 -10.97 1.48 -11.51
CA SER A 48 -11.16 2.85 -11.02
C SER A 48 -11.53 3.78 -12.17
N SER A 49 -12.43 4.73 -11.93
CA SER A 49 -12.71 5.82 -12.86
C SER A 49 -11.82 7.06 -12.63
N ARG A 50 -10.91 7.01 -11.66
CA ARG A 50 -10.11 8.14 -11.18
C ARG A 50 -8.70 8.13 -11.74
N SER A 51 -8.12 9.31 -11.91
CA SER A 51 -6.71 9.44 -12.30
C SER A 51 -5.79 8.90 -11.19
N PRO A 52 -4.66 8.23 -11.50
CA PRO A 52 -3.67 7.82 -10.49
C PRO A 52 -3.20 8.97 -9.58
N SER A 53 -3.09 10.18 -10.13
CA SER A 53 -2.66 11.38 -9.40
C SER A 53 -3.77 12.10 -8.63
N GLU A 54 -5.03 11.69 -8.82
CA GLU A 54 -6.18 12.28 -8.13
C GLU A 54 -6.06 12.07 -6.62
N VAL A 55 -6.23 13.15 -5.86
CA VAL A 55 -6.24 13.10 -4.39
C VAL A 55 -7.66 12.79 -3.95
N ILE A 56 -7.88 11.58 -3.41
CA ILE A 56 -9.19 11.12 -2.95
C ILE A 56 -9.50 11.70 -1.57
N ALA A 57 -8.50 11.74 -0.69
CA ALA A 57 -8.64 12.29 0.66
C ALA A 57 -7.31 12.81 1.20
N VAL A 58 -7.39 13.64 2.25
CA VAL A 58 -6.25 13.98 3.10
C VAL A 58 -6.52 13.36 4.47
N LEU A 59 -5.71 12.37 4.86
CA LEU A 59 -6.00 11.56 6.04
C LEU A 59 -5.14 11.98 7.25
N PRO A 60 -5.73 12.15 8.45
CA PRO A 60 -4.98 12.25 9.69
C PRO A 60 -4.26 10.92 10.00
N PRO A 61 -3.25 10.89 10.90
CA PRO A 61 -2.74 11.99 11.72
C PRO A 61 -1.67 12.85 11.04
N ARG A 62 -1.11 12.39 9.91
CA ARG A 62 -0.02 13.09 9.19
C ARG A 62 -0.50 14.03 8.09
N ASN A 63 -1.81 14.16 7.91
CA ASN A 63 -2.44 14.91 6.81
C ASN A 63 -1.84 14.53 5.45
N GLY A 64 -1.66 13.21 5.26
CA GLY A 64 -1.09 12.66 4.04
C GLY A 64 -2.13 12.67 2.93
N LYS A 65 -1.73 13.11 1.73
CA LYS A 65 -2.58 12.99 0.52
C LYS A 65 -2.69 11.52 0.12
N ALA A 66 -3.88 10.97 0.26
CA ALA A 66 -4.28 9.66 -0.25
C ALA A 66 -4.66 9.82 -1.73
N THR A 67 -3.67 9.68 -2.60
CA THR A 67 -3.91 9.63 -4.05
C THR A 67 -4.43 8.27 -4.47
N ASN A 68 -5.10 8.19 -5.62
CA ASN A 68 -5.59 6.93 -6.16
C ASN A 68 -4.46 5.90 -6.30
N GLU A 69 -3.29 6.32 -6.79
CA GLU A 69 -2.07 5.50 -6.87
C GLU A 69 -1.64 4.95 -5.51
N LYS A 70 -1.58 5.79 -4.47
CA LYS A 70 -1.18 5.35 -3.13
C LYS A 70 -2.19 4.38 -2.55
N ILE A 71 -3.48 4.59 -2.79
CA ILE A 71 -4.53 3.68 -2.34
C ILE A 71 -4.38 2.32 -3.03
N ALA A 72 -4.16 2.30 -4.35
CA ALA A 72 -3.92 1.08 -5.10
C ALA A 72 -2.65 0.33 -4.62
N ILE A 73 -1.54 1.04 -4.39
CA ILE A 73 -0.31 0.45 -3.85
C ILE A 73 -0.56 -0.22 -2.50
N ASN A 74 -1.24 0.47 -1.57
CA ASN A 74 -1.55 -0.10 -0.26
C ASN A 74 -2.52 -1.29 -0.36
N ALA A 75 -3.49 -1.23 -1.28
CA ALA A 75 -4.43 -2.33 -1.53
C ALA A 75 -3.70 -3.58 -2.07
N VAL A 76 -2.74 -3.40 -2.98
CA VAL A 76 -1.87 -4.50 -3.44
C VAL A 76 -1.06 -5.05 -2.27
N MET A 77 -0.42 -4.20 -1.48
CA MET A 77 0.37 -4.63 -0.32
C MET A 77 -0.44 -5.47 0.66
N ALA A 78 -1.70 -5.10 0.88
CA ALA A 78 -2.66 -5.83 1.72
C ALA A 78 -3.18 -7.14 1.09
N GLY A 79 -2.85 -7.44 -0.17
CA GLY A 79 -3.33 -8.63 -0.88
C GLY A 79 -4.79 -8.54 -1.34
N CYS A 80 -5.31 -7.31 -1.48
CA CYS A 80 -6.69 -7.11 -1.90
C CYS A 80 -6.91 -7.49 -3.38
N PRO A 81 -8.08 -8.06 -3.75
CA PRO A 81 -8.42 -8.23 -5.15
C PRO A 81 -8.72 -6.87 -5.83
N PRO A 82 -8.25 -6.63 -7.08
CA PRO A 82 -8.45 -5.37 -7.80
C PRO A 82 -9.91 -4.93 -7.96
N GLN A 83 -10.84 -5.88 -8.04
CA GLN A 83 -12.28 -5.63 -8.21
C GLN A 83 -12.88 -4.79 -7.07
N LEU A 84 -12.23 -4.77 -5.91
CA LEU A 84 -12.67 -4.00 -4.75
C LEU A 84 -12.21 -2.54 -4.79
N MET A 85 -11.43 -2.11 -5.78
CA MET A 85 -10.90 -0.74 -5.84
C MET A 85 -11.98 0.34 -5.65
N PRO A 86 -13.14 0.32 -6.34
CA PRO A 86 -14.19 1.30 -6.11
C PRO A 86 -14.67 1.36 -4.65
N PHE A 87 -14.76 0.19 -4.00
CA PHE A 87 -15.18 0.09 -2.61
C PHE A 87 -14.14 0.68 -1.67
N ILE A 88 -12.85 0.41 -1.90
CA ILE A 88 -11.74 0.96 -1.11
C ILE A 88 -11.74 2.48 -1.21
N GLU A 89 -11.88 3.03 -2.42
CA GLU A 89 -11.93 4.48 -2.64
C GLU A 89 -13.08 5.12 -1.86
N GLN A 90 -14.28 4.53 -1.91
CA GLN A 90 -15.42 5.03 -1.15
C GLN A 90 -15.24 4.88 0.36
N ALA A 91 -14.64 3.78 0.82
CA ALA A 91 -14.33 3.59 2.23
C ALA A 91 -13.35 4.67 2.74
N ILE A 92 -12.34 5.02 1.94
CA ILE A 92 -11.40 6.09 2.28
C ILE A 92 -12.11 7.45 2.36
N ILE A 93 -13.01 7.76 1.41
CA ILE A 93 -13.82 8.98 1.45
C ILE A 93 -14.66 9.01 2.72
N ALA A 94 -15.35 7.90 3.04
CA ALA A 94 -16.22 7.80 4.20
C ALA A 94 -15.47 7.93 5.54
N ILE A 95 -14.23 7.44 5.61
CA ILE A 95 -13.37 7.59 6.80
C ILE A 95 -12.81 9.01 6.92
N ALA A 96 -12.57 9.67 5.79
CA ALA A 96 -12.09 11.05 5.75
C ALA A 96 -13.19 12.09 6.03
N ASP A 97 -14.45 11.70 5.88
CA ASP A 97 -15.61 12.56 6.14
C ASP A 97 -15.72 12.83 7.65
N GLU A 98 -15.44 14.06 8.05
CA GLU A 98 -15.65 14.52 9.42
C GLU A 98 -17.16 14.66 9.65
N LYS A 99 -17.68 13.94 10.66
CA LYS A 99 -19.06 14.17 11.14
C LYS A 99 -19.23 15.52 11.81
#